data_AF-A0A091W350-F1
#
_entry.id   AF-A0A091W350-F1
#
_cell.length_a   1.000
_cell.length_b   1.000
_cell.length_c   1.000
_cell.angle_alpha   90.00
_cell.angle_beta   90.00
_cell.angle_gamma   90.00
#
_symmetry.space_group_name_H-M   'P 1'
#
loop_
_entity.id
_entity.type
_entity.pdbx_description
1 polymer ?
#
loop_
_entity_poly.entity_id
_entity_poly.type
_entity_poly.pdbx_seq_one_letter_code
_entity_poly.pdbx_strand_id
1 'polypeptide(L)' 'QGRFGLDIRKRFFAQRVVEHWNRLPQEVVTAPSLTTFKKHSDNALRHMV' A
#
# COMPACT_ATOMS: atom_id res chain seq x y z
N GLN A 1 15.97 -24.04 9.31
CA GLN A 1 16.61 -22.84 8.70
C GLN A 1 15.67 -21.92 7.88
N GLY A 2 14.44 -22.30 7.52
CA GLY A 2 13.55 -21.46 6.69
C GLY A 2 12.77 -20.32 7.38
N ARG A 3 12.62 -20.34 8.72
CA ARG A 3 11.84 -19.32 9.45
C ARG A 3 12.51 -17.95 9.53
N PHE A 4 13.83 -17.88 9.53
CA PHE A 4 14.59 -16.64 9.66
C PHE A 4 14.34 -15.68 8.49
N GLY A 5 14.38 -16.20 7.25
CA GLY A 5 14.09 -15.39 6.06
C GLY A 5 12.63 -14.93 5.97
N LEU A 6 11.68 -15.75 6.45
CA LEU A 6 10.26 -15.42 6.50
C LEU A 6 9.97 -14.29 7.50
N ASP A 7 10.59 -14.35 8.69
CA ASP A 7 10.41 -13.34 9.73
C ASP A 7 10.95 -11.97 9.30
N ILE A 8 12.13 -11.97 8.67
CA ILE A 8 12.72 -10.81 8.02
C ILE A 8 11.77 -10.23 6.97
N ARG A 9 11.33 -11.03 5.99
CA ARG A 9 10.43 -10.55 4.93
C ARG A 9 9.12 -9.96 5.47
N LYS A 10 8.55 -10.55 6.53
CA LYS A 10 7.34 -10.01 7.18
C LYS A 10 7.57 -8.63 7.78
N ARG A 11 8.67 -8.42 8.51
CA ARG A 11 9.01 -7.14 9.12
C ARG A 11 9.25 -6.06 8.07
N PHE A 12 10.05 -6.38 7.05
CA PHE A 12 10.33 -5.46 5.93
C PHE A 12 9.08 -5.13 5.12
N PHE A 13 8.19 -6.11 4.89
CA PHE A 13 6.95 -5.87 4.17
C PHE A 13 6.03 -4.91 4.92
N ALA A 14 5.87 -5.09 6.24
CA ALA A 14 5.07 -4.20 7.07
C ALA A 14 5.62 -2.76 7.05
N GLN A 15 6.95 -2.59 7.20
CA GLN A 15 7.58 -1.26 7.14
C GLN A 15 7.34 -0.59 5.77
N ARG A 16 7.57 -1.31 4.67
CA ARG A 16 7.34 -0.76 3.33
C ARG A 16 5.89 -0.36 3.11
N VAL A 17 4.92 -1.19 3.54
CA VAL A 17 3.50 -0.83 3.41
C VAL A 17 3.18 0.45 4.18
N VAL A 18 3.65 0.57 5.43
CA VAL A 18 3.42 1.77 6.26
C VAL A 18 4.06 3.01 5.66
N GLU A 19 5.28 2.92 5.15
CA GLU A 19 5.96 4.03 4.49
C GLU A 19 5.21 4.52 3.23
N HIS A 20 4.66 3.60 2.45
CA HIS A 20 3.92 3.96 1.23
C HIS A 20 2.50 4.44 1.53
N TRP A 21 1.90 4.01 2.64
CA TRP A 21 0.56 4.43 3.04
C TRP A 21 0.47 5.94 3.24
N ASN A 22 1.50 6.56 3.81
CA ASN A 22 1.57 8.01 4.01
C ASN A 22 1.75 8.81 2.71
N ARG A 23 2.10 8.13 1.60
CA ARG A 23 2.28 8.74 0.26
C ARG A 23 1.02 8.62 -0.59
N LEU A 24 0.02 7.88 -0.15
CA LEU A 24 -1.25 7.75 -0.85
C LEU A 24 -2.09 9.02 -0.67
N PRO A 25 -2.78 9.48 -1.72
CA PRO A 25 -3.75 10.56 -1.60
C PRO A 25 -4.86 10.22 -0.60
N GLN A 26 -5.33 11.23 0.12
CA GLN A 26 -6.40 11.06 1.12
C GLN A 26 -7.66 10.41 0.52
N GLU A 27 -8.03 10.77 -0.72
CA GLU A 27 -9.18 10.18 -1.43
C GLU A 27 -9.08 8.65 -1.60
N VAL A 28 -7.85 8.11 -1.72
CA VAL A 28 -7.61 6.67 -1.79
C VAL A 28 -7.84 6.06 -0.41
N VAL A 29 -7.29 6.68 0.64
CA VAL A 29 -7.33 6.16 2.01
C VAL A 29 -8.74 6.22 2.61
N THR A 30 -9.54 7.23 2.26
CA THR A 30 -10.89 7.44 2.81
C THR A 30 -12.00 6.81 1.97
N ALA A 31 -11.68 5.98 0.99
CA ALA A 31 -12.67 5.40 0.09
C ALA A 31 -13.65 4.48 0.85
N PRO A 32 -14.98 4.69 0.71
CA PRO A 32 -16.00 3.94 1.47
C PRO A 32 -16.27 2.53 0.92
N SER A 33 -15.76 2.21 -0.28
CA SER A 33 -15.93 0.92 -0.93
C SER A 33 -14.68 0.51 -1.70
N LEU A 34 -14.50 -0.79 -1.92
CA LEU A 34 -13.37 -1.32 -2.67
C LEU A 34 -13.36 -0.82 -4.12
N THR A 35 -14.53 -0.64 -4.73
CA THR A 35 -14.66 -0.12 -6.10
C THR A 35 -14.19 1.33 -6.18
N THR A 36 -14.57 2.15 -5.19
CA THR A 36 -14.13 3.54 -5.09
C THR A 36 -12.62 3.62 -4.80
N PHE A 37 -12.13 2.78 -3.89
CA PHE A 37 -10.70 2.66 -3.58
C PHE A 37 -9.87 2.34 -4.83
N LYS A 38 -10.33 1.37 -5.63
CA LYS A 38 -9.66 0.97 -6.87
C LYS A 38 -9.59 2.12 -7.87
N LYS A 39 -10.71 2.82 -8.11
CA LYS A 39 -10.75 3.98 -9.01
C LYS A 39 -9.79 5.10 -8.58
N HIS A 40 -9.77 5.45 -7.29
CA HIS A 40 -8.86 6.48 -6.78
C HIS A 40 -7.40 6.02 -6.87
N SER A 41 -7.12 4.76 -6.56
CA SER A 41 -5.78 4.18 -6.68
C SER A 41 -5.29 4.20 -8.13
N ASP A 42 -6.10 3.73 -9.08
CA ASP A 42 -5.76 3.73 -10.51
C ASP A 42 -5.50 5.15 -11.02
N ASN A 43 -6.30 6.13 -10.57
CA ASN A 43 -6.07 7.54 -10.89
C ASN A 43 -4.75 8.05 -10.29
N ALA A 44 -4.54 7.87 -8.98
CA ALA A 44 -3.34 8.32 -8.29
C ALA A 44 -2.05 7.72 -8.88
N LEU A 45 -2.06 6.42 -9.19
CA LEU A 45 -0.92 5.71 -9.78
C LEU A 45 -0.66 6.16 -11.23
N ARG A 46 -1.70 6.51 -12.00
CA ARG A 46 -1.56 7.01 -13.38
C ARG A 46 -0.85 8.37 -13.47
N HIS A 47 -0.93 9.18 -12.42
CA HIS A 47 -0.23 10.46 -12.30
C HIS A 47 1.21 10.34 -11.76
N MET A 48 1.65 9.15 -11.36
CA MET A 48 3.02 8.89 -10.89
C MET A 48 3.96 8.33 -11.99
N VAL A 49 3.62 8.55 -13.26
CA VAL A 49 4.44 8.24 -14.46
C VAL A 49 5.02 9.52 -15.04
#